data_AF-A0A372RBG7-F1
#
_entry.id   AF-A0A372RBG7-F1
#
_cell.length_a   1.000
_cell.length_b   1.000
_cell.length_c   1.000
_cell.angle_alpha   90.00
_cell.angle_beta   90.00
_cell.angle_gamma   90.00
#
_symmetry.space_group_name_H-M   'P 1'
#
loop_
_entity.id
_entity.type
_entity.pdbx_description
1 polymer ?
#
loop_
_entity_poly.entity_id
_entity_poly.type
_entity_poly.pdbx_seq_one_letter_code
_entity_poly.pdbx_strand_id
1 'polypeptide(L)'
;MSEIQNLQTYDPFADTGEEEAGQPQGYIHIRIQQRNGRKTLTTVQGLPSEYDQKKLLKAFKKEFACNGTLVQDEELGQIIQLQGDQRLKVQNFLGDNGIDKNIIKIHGF
;
A
#
# COMPACT_ATOMS: atom_id res chain seq x y z
N MET A 1 -41.92 11.80 -33.62
CA MET A 1 -40.67 11.03 -33.75
C MET A 1 -40.32 10.57 -32.36
N SER A 2 -40.79 9.37 -32.01
CA SER A 2 -40.67 8.82 -30.66
C SER A 2 -39.22 8.39 -30.43
N GLU A 3 -38.54 9.00 -29.49
CA GLU A 3 -37.17 8.66 -29.12
C GLU A 3 -37.14 7.26 -28.48
N ILE A 4 -36.41 6.34 -29.11
CA ILE A 4 -36.21 4.97 -28.63
C ILE A 4 -35.24 5.03 -27.44
N GLN A 5 -35.78 4.86 -26.23
CA GLN A 5 -35.03 4.87 -24.96
C GLN A 5 -34.19 3.59 -24.72
N ASN A 6 -34.13 2.68 -25.69
CA ASN A 6 -33.63 1.31 -25.52
C ASN A 6 -32.11 1.14 -25.72
N LEU A 7 -31.37 2.25 -25.81
CA LEU A 7 -29.91 2.25 -25.90
C LEU A 7 -29.30 3.19 -24.86
N GLN A 8 -29.88 3.23 -23.66
CA GLN A 8 -29.08 3.57 -22.50
C GLN A 8 -28.09 2.41 -22.32
N THR A 9 -26.80 2.68 -22.57
CA THR A 9 -25.70 1.76 -22.29
C THR A 9 -25.70 1.49 -20.78
N TYR A 10 -26.52 0.53 -20.36
CA TYR A 10 -26.54 0.01 -19.01
C TYR A 10 -25.27 -0.81 -18.85
N ASP A 11 -24.33 -0.29 -18.08
CA ASP A 11 -23.11 -1.00 -17.71
C ASP A 11 -23.51 -2.13 -16.74
N PRO A 12 -23.46 -3.41 -17.15
CA PRO A 12 -23.88 -4.52 -16.32
C PRO A 12 -22.94 -4.73 -15.12
N PHE A 13 -21.79 -4.05 -15.07
CA PHE A 13 -20.84 -4.13 -13.97
C PHE A 13 -21.03 -3.02 -12.93
N ALA A 14 -21.89 -2.03 -13.19
CA ALA A 14 -22.16 -0.94 -12.24
C ALA A 14 -22.94 -1.39 -11.00
N ASP A 15 -23.73 -2.48 -11.08
CA ASP A 15 -24.59 -2.98 -9.99
C ASP A 15 -23.96 -4.15 -9.21
N THR A 16 -22.85 -4.71 -9.71
CA THR A 16 -22.10 -5.81 -9.06
C THR A 16 -21.03 -5.36 -8.08
N GLY A 17 -21.06 -4.10 -7.64
CA GLY A 17 -20.22 -3.63 -6.52
C GLY A 17 -18.71 -3.77 -6.71
N GLU A 18 -18.24 -4.02 -7.94
CA GLU A 18 -16.82 -3.98 -8.28
C GLU A 18 -16.42 -2.53 -8.63
N GLU A 19 -16.62 -1.63 -7.68
CA GLU A 19 -15.87 -0.37 -7.60
C GLU A 19 -14.42 -0.60 -7.09
N GLU A 20 -13.92 -1.84 -7.07
CA GLU A 20 -12.56 -2.17 -6.60
C GLU A 20 -11.46 -2.01 -7.67
N ALA A 21 -11.62 -1.05 -8.58
CA ALA A 21 -10.52 -0.56 -9.41
C ALA A 21 -10.13 0.90 -9.11
N GLY A 22 -10.78 1.56 -8.14
CA GLY A 22 -10.64 3.00 -7.94
C GLY A 22 -10.33 3.49 -6.52
N GLN A 23 -10.65 2.75 -5.46
CA GLN A 23 -10.33 3.16 -4.09
C GLN A 23 -9.97 1.94 -3.21
N PRO A 24 -8.70 1.78 -2.79
CA PRO A 24 -8.33 0.69 -1.90
C PRO A 24 -8.93 0.96 -0.51
N GLN A 25 -9.92 0.18 -0.10
CA GLN A 25 -10.37 0.21 1.29
C GLN A 25 -9.28 -0.41 2.19
N GLY A 26 -8.45 0.45 2.76
CA GLY A 26 -7.75 0.23 4.04
C GLY A 26 -6.57 -0.75 4.10
N TYR A 27 -6.29 -1.55 3.06
CA TYR A 27 -5.18 -2.50 3.12
C TYR A 27 -3.80 -1.83 3.08
N ILE A 28 -2.90 -2.28 3.94
CA ILE A 28 -1.49 -1.88 3.93
C ILE A 28 -0.73 -2.88 3.07
N HIS A 29 -0.12 -2.38 2.00
CA HIS A 29 0.66 -3.20 1.09
C HIS A 29 2.15 -3.06 1.39
N ILE A 30 2.79 -4.18 1.72
CA ILE A 30 4.25 -4.27 1.83
C ILE A 30 4.77 -4.97 0.59
N ARG A 31 5.47 -4.26 -0.29
CA ARG A 31 6.04 -4.83 -1.53
C ARG A 31 7.55 -4.91 -1.43
N ILE A 32 8.14 -5.91 -2.07
CA ILE A 32 9.60 -5.96 -2.27
C ILE A 32 9.91 -5.75 -3.74
N GLN A 33 10.89 -4.90 -4.00
CA GLN A 33 11.44 -4.66 -5.32
C GLN A 33 12.94 -4.93 -5.33
N GLN A 34 13.46 -5.51 -6.41
CA GLN A 34 14.89 -5.69 -6.59
C GLN A 34 15.49 -4.37 -7.11
N ARG A 35 16.48 -3.82 -6.39
CA ARG A 35 17.15 -2.57 -6.79
C ARG A 35 18.31 -2.82 -7.74
N ASN A 36 19.26 -3.67 -7.32
CA ASN A 36 20.48 -3.97 -8.06
C ASN A 36 21.08 -5.28 -7.58
N GLY A 37 21.19 -6.29 -8.45
CA GLY A 37 21.75 -7.60 -8.08
C GLY A 37 21.07 -8.15 -6.82
N ARG A 38 21.82 -8.35 -5.73
CA ARG A 38 21.26 -8.85 -4.46
C ARG A 38 20.59 -7.77 -3.58
N LYS A 39 20.63 -6.50 -3.97
CA LYS A 39 20.04 -5.40 -3.18
C LYS A 39 18.55 -5.28 -3.49
N THR A 40 17.74 -5.24 -2.46
CA THR A 40 16.29 -5.05 -2.55
C THR A 40 15.85 -3.76 -1.86
N LEU A 41 14.64 -3.31 -2.17
CA LEU A 41 13.91 -2.21 -1.56
C LEU A 41 12.58 -2.76 -1.08
N THR A 42 12.22 -2.46 0.16
CA THR A 42 10.87 -2.74 0.68
C THR A 42 10.08 -1.44 0.66
N THR A 43 8.91 -1.44 0.03
CA THR A 43 7.98 -0.30 0.02
C THR A 43 6.76 -0.62 0.85
N VAL A 44 6.33 0.35 1.66
CA VAL A 44 5.10 0.27 2.45
C VAL A 44 4.14 1.33 1.92
N GLN A 45 2.98 0.87 1.44
CA GLN A 45 1.93 1.67 0.80
C GLN A 45 0.63 1.52 1.59
N GLY A 46 -0.24 2.53 1.51
CA GLY A 46 -1.57 2.48 2.14
C GLY A 46 -1.57 2.74 3.65
N LEU A 47 -0.56 3.45 4.17
CA LEU A 47 -0.60 3.88 5.58
C LEU A 47 -1.66 4.97 5.77
N PRO A 48 -2.54 4.88 6.78
CA PRO A 48 -3.54 5.91 7.05
C PRO A 48 -2.87 7.25 7.36
N SER A 49 -3.49 8.35 6.94
CA SER A 49 -3.00 9.71 7.19
C SER A 49 -2.95 10.10 8.67
N GLU A 50 -3.64 9.35 9.53
CA GLU A 50 -3.61 9.51 10.99
C GLU A 50 -2.25 9.18 11.59
N TYR A 51 -1.50 8.28 10.95
CA TYR A 51 -0.18 7.89 11.41
C TYR A 51 0.89 8.86 10.90
N ASP A 52 1.71 9.37 11.82
CA ASP A 52 2.87 10.19 11.46
C ASP A 52 3.98 9.33 10.86
N GLN A 53 4.01 9.31 9.54
CA GLN A 53 4.95 8.52 8.73
C GLN A 53 6.41 8.93 8.98
N LYS A 54 6.70 10.17 9.41
CA LYS A 54 8.06 10.59 9.74
C LYS A 54 8.54 9.95 11.04
N LYS A 55 7.66 9.81 12.04
CA LYS A 55 7.96 9.10 13.29
C LYS A 55 8.13 7.61 13.02
N LEU A 56 7.26 7.01 12.21
CA LEU A 56 7.37 5.63 11.76
C LEU A 56 8.71 5.37 11.05
N LEU A 57 9.11 6.25 10.13
CA LEU A 57 10.41 6.15 9.46
C LEU A 57 11.58 6.18 10.44
N LYS A 58 11.51 7.02 11.48
CA LYS A 58 12.55 7.10 12.52
C LYS A 58 12.60 5.82 13.36
N ALA A 59 11.44 5.25 13.69
CA ALA A 59 11.35 3.97 14.41
C ALA A 59 11.93 2.83 13.56
N PHE A 60 11.54 2.71 12.29
CA PHE A 60 12.07 1.72 11.37
C PHE A 60 13.58 1.79 11.19
N LYS A 61 14.15 3.00 11.08
CA LYS A 61 15.61 3.17 11.01
C LYS A 61 16.32 2.67 12.27
N LYS A 62 15.75 2.94 13.44
CA LYS A 62 16.31 2.53 14.73
C LYS A 62 16.22 1.03 14.94
N GLU A 63 15.09 0.43 14.62
CA GLU A 63 14.82 -0.98 14.94
C GLU A 63 15.38 -1.94 13.89
N PHE A 64 15.29 -1.58 12.61
CA PHE A 64 15.73 -2.45 11.53
C PHE A 64 17.21 -2.24 11.16
N ALA A 65 17.86 -1.22 11.73
CA ALA A 65 19.23 -0.80 11.41
C ALA A 65 19.45 -0.60 9.90
N CYS A 66 18.40 -0.13 9.20
CA CYS A 66 18.38 0.09 7.76
C CYS A 66 18.17 1.58 7.46
N ASN A 67 18.65 2.03 6.29
CA ASN A 67 18.27 3.34 5.80
C ASN A 67 16.88 3.27 5.13
N GLY A 68 16.21 4.42 5.11
CA GLY A 68 14.90 4.58 4.49
C GLY A 68 14.60 6.02 4.16
N THR A 69 13.66 6.22 3.26
CA THR A 69 13.19 7.53 2.83
C THR A 69 11.67 7.55 2.75
N LEU A 70 11.09 8.72 2.99
CA LEU A 70 9.72 9.00 2.64
C LEU A 70 9.73 9.50 1.19
N VAL A 71 8.89 8.92 0.34
CA VAL A 71 8.71 9.35 -1.05
C VAL A 71 7.24 9.69 -1.23
N GLN A 72 6.95 10.79 -1.91
CA GLN A 72 5.58 11.16 -2.25
C GLN A 72 5.36 10.80 -3.71
N ASP A 73 4.38 9.94 -3.93
CA ASP A 73 3.92 9.49 -5.23
C ASP A 73 2.57 10.17 -5.54
N GLU A 74 2.33 10.54 -6.79
CA GLU A 74 1.11 11.24 -7.20
C GLU A 74 -0.11 10.32 -7.18
N GLU A 75 0.07 9.03 -7.45
CA GLU A 75 -1.01 8.05 -7.50
C GLU A 75 -1.16 7.30 -6.17
N LEU A 76 -0.04 6.92 -5.55
CA LEU A 76 -0.04 6.06 -4.36
C LEU A 76 0.09 6.84 -3.04
N GLY A 77 0.20 8.16 -3.11
CA GLY A 77 0.37 9.04 -1.96
C GLY A 77 1.74 8.91 -1.31
N GLN A 78 1.81 9.11 0.01
CA GLN A 78 3.08 9.02 0.72
C GLN A 78 3.45 7.57 1.02
N ILE A 79 4.61 7.16 0.49
CA ILE A 79 5.14 5.81 0.60
C ILE A 79 6.45 5.81 1.39
N ILE A 80 6.64 4.79 2.23
CA ILE A 80 7.91 4.58 2.95
C ILE A 80 8.74 3.58 2.16
N GLN A 81 9.97 3.95 1.82
CA GLN A 81 10.94 3.06 1.18
C GLN A 81 12.05 2.69 2.18
N LEU A 82 12.31 1.41 2.35
CA LEU A 82 13.36 0.86 3.21
C LEU A 82 14.37 0.08 2.37
N GLN A 83 15.63 0.07 2.79
CA GLN A 83 16.67 -0.72 2.15
C GLN A 83 16.68 -2.17 2.67
N GLY A 84 16.84 -3.12 1.74
CA GLY A 84 16.83 -4.56 2.02
C GLY A 84 15.41 -5.15 2.05
N ASP A 85 15.35 -6.47 2.28
CA ASP A 85 14.09 -7.18 2.55
C ASP A 85 13.80 -7.09 4.05
N GLN A 86 12.81 -6.27 4.40
CA GLN A 86 12.35 -6.11 5.78
C GLN A 86 10.87 -6.51 5.93
N ARG A 87 10.29 -7.28 4.99
CA ARG A 87 8.84 -7.53 4.94
C ARG A 87 8.28 -8.09 6.24
N LEU A 88 8.98 -9.07 6.82
CA LEU A 88 8.56 -9.74 8.06
C LEU A 88 8.69 -8.81 9.27
N LYS A 89 9.76 -8.01 9.31
CA LYS A 89 9.97 -7.06 10.41
C LYS A 89 8.94 -5.94 10.40
N VAL A 90 8.61 -5.43 9.21
CA VAL A 90 7.56 -4.40 9.05
C VAL A 90 6.21 -4.97 9.45
N GLN A 91 5.85 -6.19 9.01
CA GLN A 91 4.59 -6.82 9.40
C GLN A 91 4.49 -7.00 10.92
N ASN A 92 5.55 -7.51 11.56
CA ASN A 92 5.57 -7.71 13.00
C ASN A 92 5.47 -6.38 13.75
N PHE A 93 6.25 -5.37 13.34
CA PHE A 93 6.20 -4.05 13.95
C PHE A 93 4.81 -3.42 13.85
N LEU A 94 4.16 -3.48 12.68
CA LEU A 94 2.80 -2.94 12.53
C LEU A 94 1.79 -3.72 13.40
N GLY A 95 1.94 -5.05 13.50
CA GLY A 95 1.15 -5.89 14.39
C GLY A 95 1.29 -5.50 15.87
N ASP A 96 2.52 -5.24 16.32
CA ASP A 96 2.80 -4.86 17.71
C ASP A 96 2.28 -3.46 18.04
N ASN A 97 2.15 -2.58 17.03
CA ASN A 97 1.57 -1.24 17.18
C ASN A 97 0.03 -1.23 17.03
N GLY A 98 -0.62 -2.40 17.03
CA GLY A 98 -2.08 -2.51 17.06
C GLY A 98 -2.77 -2.50 15.70
N ILE A 99 -2.02 -2.69 14.61
CA ILE A 99 -2.61 -2.87 13.27
C ILE A 99 -2.89 -4.36 13.04
N ASP A 100 -4.14 -4.69 12.68
CA ASP A 100 -4.53 -6.05 12.41
C ASP A 100 -3.76 -6.67 11.23
N LYS A 101 -3.22 -7.87 11.45
CA LYS A 101 -2.46 -8.61 10.43
C LYS A 101 -3.28 -8.92 9.17
N ASN A 102 -4.61 -8.98 9.27
CA ASN A 102 -5.51 -9.24 8.15
C ASN A 102 -5.50 -8.12 7.10
N ILE A 103 -5.22 -6.89 7.56
CA ILE A 103 -5.15 -5.66 6.77
C ILE A 103 -3.79 -5.56 6.05
N ILE A 104 -2.77 -6.26 6.54
CA ILE A 104 -1.42 -6.22 5.97
C ILE A 104 -1.30 -7.28 4.88
N LYS A 105 -1.13 -6.85 3.62
CA LYS A 105 -0.85 -7.72 2.48
C LYS A 105 0.64 -7.64 2.12
N ILE A 106 1.32 -8.77 2.21
CA ILE A 106 2.72 -8.89 1.80
C ILE A 106 2.76 -9.34 0.35
N HIS A 107 3.45 -8.57 -0.47
CA HIS A 107 3.77 -8.86 -1.85
C HIS A 107 5.27 -9.04 -1.99
N GLY A 108 5.69 -10.15 -2.57
CA GLY A 108 7.10 -10.45 -2.80
C GLY A 108 7.27 -11.41 -3.96
N PHE A 109 8.51 -11.84 -4.16
CA PHE A 109 8.87 -12.92 -5.07
C PHE A 109 8.54 -14.28 -4.46
#